data_AF-G3Q6C5-F1
#
_entry.id   AF-G3Q6C5-F1
#
_cell.length_a   1.000
_cell.length_b   1.000
_cell.length_c   1.000
_cell.angle_alpha   90.00
_cell.angle_beta   90.00
_cell.angle_gamma   90.00
#
_symmetry.space_group_name_H-M   'P 1'
#
loop_
_entity.id
_entity.type
_entity.pdbx_description
1 polymer ?
#
loop_
_entity_poly.entity_id
_entity_poly.type
_entity_poly.pdbx_seq_one_letter_code
_entity_poly.pdbx_strand_id
1 'polypeptide(L)'
;MLLHVSDIAGISADGGRTGGKLNKNENLKITKKKVTVRLVDGREWCAVRAEMESGLHPVRERFRLGGAVLRNDSLSTIRAAYVSNAGLVSPCDVTSPPAGVTLPGTFLRAKMAEDEKSAEPLDDKSELQILKELVDELYNFRDCYFETHSVEEAGRKQTDTAQEIQKTLKKLEEKEDQFKHKAEFLLQKGRCLNVAPDFSPEAEECLSRSVKLEPGLVEGWNTLGEQYWKKGDLIGARNCFTGALQQSKNKVSLRNLSMVLRQSPAADSDAHAKQVMESVAMAREAVQLDVMDGTTWYILGNAYVCLFFTCGQKPQLSQQALSAYAQSEKVDRAASSYPELHFNRAKLFQYEEMYGSALAGYSRAAALDPGWEEPLEREKQLLLYLKNITELLQNKGKVKARRLRMMLSDLNTSRLGPCSSPHFRSPTGRVGSLEPRSISSLTHGHNVGLAAVGKVVFSLASEGRVAFTFGMVDSEESYVVVMVYNRAESWGVLIGDTVVIPEPQLRRNSITHKDESFDFRSIRVDSPLLLLVNGKIPNAQSQIAASVSYKPQSE
;
A
#
# COMPACT_ATOMS: atom_id res chain seq x y z
N MET A 1 3.68 10.94 1.60
CA MET A 1 4.31 9.63 1.26
C MET A 1 3.51 8.82 0.25
N LEU A 2 4.20 8.25 -0.74
CA LEU A 2 3.60 7.80 -2.00
C LEU A 2 3.51 6.28 -2.11
N LEU A 3 2.31 5.79 -2.41
CA LEU A 3 2.07 4.40 -2.77
C LEU A 3 2.38 4.22 -4.26
N HIS A 4 3.25 3.30 -4.64
CA HIS A 4 3.42 2.87 -6.04
C HIS A 4 2.79 1.51 -6.23
N VAL A 5 1.66 1.47 -6.95
CA VAL A 5 1.12 0.20 -7.41
C VAL A 5 1.94 -0.24 -8.62
N SER A 6 2.51 -1.43 -8.54
CA SER A 6 3.28 -2.04 -9.63
C SER A 6 2.91 -3.51 -9.75
N ASP A 7 2.67 -3.98 -10.97
CA ASP A 7 2.82 -5.40 -11.27
C ASP A 7 4.33 -5.70 -11.22
N ILE A 8 4.73 -6.58 -10.30
CA ILE A 8 6.11 -6.90 -9.88
C ILE A 8 7.19 -6.57 -10.93
N ALA A 9 8.12 -5.68 -10.58
CA ALA A 9 9.42 -5.64 -11.22
C ALA A 9 10.20 -6.89 -10.77
N GLY A 10 10.56 -7.77 -11.71
CA GLY A 10 11.57 -8.78 -11.46
C GLY A 10 12.84 -8.11 -10.96
N ILE A 11 13.51 -8.74 -10.01
CA ILE A 11 14.84 -8.34 -9.50
C ILE A 11 15.79 -8.25 -10.71
N SER A 12 15.96 -7.04 -11.25
CA SER A 12 17.03 -6.75 -12.20
C SER A 12 18.28 -6.50 -11.38
N ALA A 13 19.12 -7.53 -11.25
CA ALA A 13 20.50 -7.34 -10.85
C ALA A 13 21.15 -6.43 -11.89
N ASP A 14 21.56 -5.24 -11.45
CA ASP A 14 22.33 -4.29 -12.24
C ASP A 14 23.70 -4.92 -12.54
N GLY A 15 23.82 -5.48 -13.75
CA GLY A 15 25.04 -6.05 -14.28
C GLY A 15 25.54 -5.19 -15.42
N GLY A 16 26.42 -4.25 -15.10
CA GLY A 16 27.07 -3.36 -16.05
C GLY A 16 27.60 -4.11 -17.29
N ARG A 17 27.25 -3.60 -18.47
CA ARG A 17 27.86 -4.01 -19.73
C ARG A 17 29.32 -3.58 -19.75
N THR A 18 30.23 -4.54 -19.61
CA THR A 18 31.57 -4.44 -20.19
C THR A 18 31.74 -5.55 -21.21
N GLY A 19 32.00 -5.16 -22.45
CA GLY A 19 32.23 -6.07 -23.57
C GLY A 19 33.48 -6.91 -23.39
N GLY A 20 33.37 -8.17 -23.80
CA GLY A 20 34.50 -9.09 -23.91
C GLY A 20 34.06 -10.38 -24.59
N LYS A 21 34.41 -10.54 -25.88
CA LYS A 21 34.41 -11.86 -26.53
C LYS A 21 35.46 -12.73 -25.81
N LEU A 22 35.16 -14.00 -25.52
CA LEU A 22 36.05 -15.13 -25.84
C LEU A 22 35.46 -16.51 -25.43
N ASN A 23 35.43 -17.39 -26.42
CA ASN A 23 35.68 -18.84 -26.50
C ASN A 23 35.19 -19.88 -25.46
N LYS A 24 34.77 -20.99 -26.08
CA LYS A 24 34.44 -22.32 -25.55
C LYS A 24 35.66 -23.03 -24.91
N ASN A 25 35.31 -23.97 -24.03
CA ASN A 25 36.10 -25.03 -23.37
C ASN A 25 36.87 -24.62 -22.12
N GLU A 26 36.39 -25.05 -20.95
CA GLU A 26 37.25 -25.63 -19.91
C GLU A 26 36.45 -26.45 -18.88
N ASN A 27 37.09 -27.51 -18.40
CA ASN A 27 36.57 -28.57 -17.53
C ASN A 27 36.31 -28.10 -16.09
N LEU A 28 35.16 -28.46 -15.50
CA LEU A 28 34.89 -28.25 -14.07
C LEU A 28 35.63 -29.29 -13.21
N LYS A 29 36.64 -28.86 -12.44
CA LYS A 29 37.18 -29.58 -11.30
C LYS A 29 36.36 -29.27 -10.05
N ILE A 30 35.72 -30.26 -9.45
CA ILE A 30 35.05 -30.14 -8.15
C ILE A 30 36.09 -30.25 -7.03
N THR A 31 36.23 -29.21 -6.21
CA THR A 31 36.99 -29.25 -4.95
C THR A 31 36.01 -29.34 -3.78
N LYS A 32 36.11 -30.40 -2.97
CA LYS A 32 35.31 -30.59 -1.75
C LYS A 32 35.91 -29.76 -0.61
N LYS A 33 35.20 -28.75 -0.09
CA LYS A 33 35.52 -28.13 1.20
C LYS A 33 34.66 -28.75 2.30
N LYS A 34 35.30 -29.22 3.36
CA LYS A 34 34.69 -29.81 4.57
C LYS A 34 34.51 -28.69 5.59
N VAL A 35 33.28 -28.39 6.01
CA VAL A 35 33.01 -27.44 7.11
C VAL A 35 32.45 -28.24 8.28
N THR A 36 33.12 -28.16 9.43
CA THR A 36 32.75 -28.86 10.66
C THR A 36 32.15 -27.85 11.63
N VAL A 37 30.89 -28.04 12.03
CA VAL A 37 30.24 -27.25 13.09
C VAL A 37 30.09 -28.15 14.31
N ARG A 38 30.66 -27.75 15.46
CA ARG A 38 30.44 -28.42 16.75
C ARG A 38 29.34 -27.67 17.52
N LEU A 39 28.33 -28.39 17.98
CA LEU A 39 27.43 -27.95 19.05
C LEU A 39 27.62 -28.87 20.26
N VAL A 40 27.49 -28.26 21.44
CA VAL A 40 27.70 -28.86 22.76
C VAL A 40 26.56 -29.83 23.07
N ASP A 41 26.65 -31.05 22.54
CA ASP A 41 26.06 -32.27 23.09
C ASP A 41 26.36 -33.47 22.19
N GLY A 42 27.64 -33.87 22.16
CA GLY A 42 28.12 -35.26 22.02
C GLY A 42 27.60 -36.21 20.92
N ARG A 43 26.85 -35.76 19.91
CA ARG A 43 26.32 -36.63 18.84
C ARG A 43 26.74 -36.16 17.45
N GLU A 44 27.57 -36.95 16.76
CA GLU A 44 27.97 -36.71 15.37
C GLU A 44 26.87 -37.17 14.40
N TRP A 45 26.49 -36.29 13.47
CA TRP A 45 25.70 -36.66 12.28
C TRP A 45 26.45 -36.22 11.02
N CYS A 46 26.68 -37.16 10.10
CA CYS A 46 27.20 -36.89 8.76
C CYS A 46 26.02 -36.57 7.81
N ALA A 47 25.83 -35.30 7.46
CA ALA A 47 24.94 -34.91 6.36
C ALA A 47 25.80 -34.57 5.12
N VAL A 48 25.69 -35.40 4.08
CA VAL A 48 26.22 -35.08 2.74
C VAL A 48 25.12 -34.35 2.00
N ARG A 49 25.21 -33.03 1.88
CA ARG A 49 24.31 -32.25 1.00
C ARG A 49 24.91 -32.25 -0.41
N ALA A 50 24.26 -32.95 -1.34
CA ALA A 50 24.47 -32.74 -2.76
C ALA A 50 23.53 -31.61 -3.19
N GLU A 51 24.07 -30.46 -3.54
CA GLU A 51 23.31 -29.42 -4.24
C GLU A 51 23.41 -29.69 -5.74
N MET A 52 22.27 -29.97 -6.36
CA MET A 52 22.11 -30.03 -7.81
C MET A 52 21.32 -28.79 -8.22
N GLU A 53 21.94 -27.96 -9.06
CA GLU A 53 21.26 -26.87 -9.75
C GLU A 53 20.30 -27.44 -10.81
N SER A 54 19.14 -26.79 -10.92
CA SER A 54 18.10 -26.91 -11.96
C SER A 54 17.05 -28.03 -11.86
N GLY A 55 15.81 -27.59 -11.58
CA GLY A 55 14.62 -27.84 -12.41
C GLY A 55 14.00 -29.24 -12.51
N LEU A 56 12.76 -29.33 -11.99
CA LEU A 56 11.62 -30.21 -12.33
C LEU A 56 11.16 -31.18 -11.23
N HIS A 57 9.83 -31.23 -11.06
CA HIS A 57 9.00 -31.88 -10.04
C HIS A 57 9.43 -33.30 -9.59
N PRO A 58 9.10 -33.71 -8.35
CA PRO A 58 8.91 -35.12 -8.05
C PRO A 58 7.47 -35.55 -8.31
N VAL A 59 7.37 -36.52 -9.22
CA VAL A 59 6.28 -37.47 -9.42
C VAL A 59 6.01 -38.26 -8.13
N ARG A 60 4.75 -38.63 -7.91
CA ARG A 60 4.31 -39.58 -6.88
C ARG A 60 5.03 -40.93 -7.05
N GLU A 61 5.76 -41.37 -6.02
CA GLU A 61 6.05 -42.80 -5.83
C GLU A 61 5.58 -43.28 -4.46
N ARG A 62 4.81 -44.36 -4.49
CA ARG A 62 4.34 -45.14 -3.34
C ARG A 62 5.49 -46.04 -2.89
N PHE A 63 5.80 -46.04 -1.60
CA PHE A 63 6.40 -47.21 -0.94
C PHE A 63 5.55 -47.63 0.26
N ARG A 64 5.00 -48.85 0.15
CA ARG A 64 4.48 -49.67 1.25
C ARG A 64 5.67 -50.31 1.96
N LEU A 65 5.58 -50.42 3.28
CA LEU A 65 6.05 -51.50 4.18
C LEU A 65 5.42 -51.13 5.55
N GLY A 66 4.34 -51.77 6.02
CA GLY A 66 4.36 -53.05 6.75
C GLY A 66 5.27 -52.96 7.98
N GLY A 67 4.85 -52.93 9.25
CA GLY A 67 3.56 -53.02 9.92
C GLY A 67 3.86 -53.16 11.42
N ALA A 68 3.21 -52.39 12.28
CA ALA A 68 2.99 -52.73 13.69
C ALA A 68 1.89 -51.82 14.23
N VAL A 69 0.90 -52.47 14.84
CA VAL A 69 -0.39 -51.95 15.26
C VAL A 69 -0.27 -51.34 16.65
N LEU A 70 -0.70 -50.08 16.81
CA LEU A 70 -1.24 -49.58 18.07
C LEU A 70 -2.51 -48.78 17.73
N ARG A 71 -3.65 -49.25 18.25
CA ARG A 71 -4.97 -48.61 18.12
C ARG A 71 -5.19 -47.59 19.23
N ASN A 72 -5.94 -46.54 18.85
CA ASN A 72 -6.93 -45.76 19.61
C ASN A 72 -6.44 -44.95 20.83
N ASP A 73 -6.90 -43.72 21.11
CA ASP A 73 -7.94 -42.81 20.61
C ASP A 73 -7.37 -41.38 20.75
N SER A 74 -7.65 -40.38 19.92
CA SER A 74 -8.85 -39.56 20.03
C SER A 74 -8.80 -38.43 18.98
N LEU A 75 -9.94 -38.23 18.32
CA LEU A 75 -10.18 -37.26 17.26
C LEU A 75 -10.38 -35.84 17.79
N SER A 76 -9.77 -34.92 17.05
CA SER A 76 -10.08 -33.50 16.88
C SER A 76 -11.54 -33.11 17.06
N THR A 77 -11.80 -32.03 17.81
CA THR A 77 -12.89 -31.07 17.55
C THR A 77 -12.55 -29.74 18.21
N ILE A 78 -12.15 -28.71 17.44
CA ILE A 78 -12.49 -27.32 17.78
C ILE A 78 -12.94 -26.63 16.49
N ARG A 79 -14.25 -26.43 16.41
CA ARG A 79 -14.95 -25.55 15.47
C ARG A 79 -14.62 -24.10 15.80
N ALA A 80 -14.41 -23.31 14.76
CA ALA A 80 -14.46 -21.85 14.79
C ALA A 80 -15.89 -21.39 15.16
N ALA A 81 -15.99 -20.46 16.11
CA ALA A 81 -17.20 -19.68 16.37
C ALA A 81 -16.92 -18.22 16.04
N TYR A 82 -17.57 -17.76 14.97
CA TYR A 82 -17.84 -16.36 14.69
C TYR A 82 -18.72 -15.79 15.80
N VAL A 83 -18.39 -14.60 16.31
CA VAL A 83 -19.35 -13.73 16.98
C VAL A 83 -19.27 -12.35 16.35
N SER A 84 -20.31 -12.05 15.59
CA SER A 84 -20.75 -10.73 15.17
C SER A 84 -21.11 -9.89 16.40
N ASN A 85 -20.81 -8.60 16.41
CA ASN A 85 -21.72 -7.66 17.05
C ASN A 85 -21.60 -6.26 16.46
N ALA A 86 -22.76 -5.79 15.98
CA ALA A 86 -23.09 -4.40 15.72
C ALA A 86 -24.11 -3.98 16.79
N GLY A 87 -24.05 -2.73 17.25
CA GLY A 87 -25.12 -2.16 18.07
C GLY A 87 -24.68 -1.05 19.01
N LEU A 88 -24.98 0.19 18.62
CA LEU A 88 -24.93 1.42 19.40
C LEU A 88 -25.83 1.36 20.66
N VAL A 89 -25.48 2.11 21.71
CA VAL A 89 -26.28 3.18 22.38
C VAL A 89 -25.46 3.75 23.57
N SER A 90 -25.57 5.07 23.80
CA SER A 90 -24.88 5.90 24.82
C SER A 90 -25.85 6.28 25.98
N PRO A 91 -25.54 7.20 26.93
CA PRO A 91 -25.39 6.91 28.36
C PRO A 91 -26.45 7.57 29.28
N CYS A 92 -26.55 7.14 30.55
CA CYS A 92 -27.25 7.88 31.63
C CYS A 92 -26.65 7.56 33.03
N ASP A 93 -26.01 8.58 33.61
CA ASP A 93 -26.07 9.12 34.98
C ASP A 93 -26.29 8.30 36.28
N VAL A 94 -25.35 8.57 37.21
CA VAL A 94 -25.50 8.93 38.65
C VAL A 94 -26.05 7.88 39.64
N THR A 95 -25.21 7.44 40.57
CA THR A 95 -25.37 7.61 42.05
C THR A 95 -24.24 6.87 42.81
N SER A 96 -23.76 7.49 43.89
CA SER A 96 -22.82 6.95 44.90
C SER A 96 -23.53 6.84 46.27
N PRO A 97 -22.87 6.46 47.38
CA PRO A 97 -22.35 5.14 47.80
C PRO A 97 -23.03 4.65 49.11
N PRO A 98 -22.47 3.67 49.85
CA PRO A 98 -22.21 3.98 51.26
C PRO A 98 -20.91 3.44 51.86
N ALA A 99 -20.64 3.96 53.05
CA ALA A 99 -19.43 3.97 53.85
C ALA A 99 -19.08 2.67 54.61
N GLY A 100 -17.77 2.50 54.84
CA GLY A 100 -17.21 2.52 56.20
C GLY A 100 -16.91 1.17 56.89
N VAL A 101 -15.63 0.85 57.06
CA VAL A 101 -15.06 0.22 58.27
C VAL A 101 -13.59 0.63 58.42
N THR A 102 -13.17 0.96 59.65
CA THR A 102 -11.89 1.52 60.08
C THR A 102 -11.03 0.48 60.83
N LEU A 103 -9.75 0.32 60.39
CA LEU A 103 -8.48 0.08 61.15
C LEU A 103 -8.29 -1.23 62.00
N PRO A 104 -7.05 -1.63 62.41
CA PRO A 104 -5.76 -0.89 62.46
C PRO A 104 -4.46 -1.65 62.03
N GLY A 105 -3.32 -0.92 61.95
CA GLY A 105 -2.05 -1.42 62.50
C GLY A 105 -0.83 -1.63 61.58
N THR A 106 -0.05 -0.55 61.38
CA THR A 106 1.44 -0.49 61.43
C THR A 106 2.31 -1.46 60.60
N PHE A 107 3.12 -0.91 59.67
CA PHE A 107 4.59 -0.96 59.75
C PHE A 107 5.21 0.06 58.75
N LEU A 108 5.71 1.17 59.29
CA LEU A 108 6.54 2.15 58.59
C LEU A 108 7.96 1.58 58.46
N ARG A 109 8.49 1.53 57.24
CA ARG A 109 9.93 1.51 56.99
C ARG A 109 10.27 2.67 56.07
N ALA A 110 10.65 3.77 56.70
CA ALA A 110 11.23 4.93 56.02
C ALA A 110 12.52 4.51 55.31
N LYS A 111 12.57 4.72 53.99
CA LYS A 111 13.82 4.86 53.24
C LYS A 111 13.88 6.32 52.86
N MET A 112 14.72 7.07 53.57
CA MET A 112 15.18 8.38 53.12
C MET A 112 15.99 8.15 51.84
N ALA A 113 15.40 8.51 50.71
CA ALA A 113 16.16 8.90 49.53
C ALA A 113 16.04 10.42 49.50
N GLU A 114 17.18 11.10 49.64
CA GLU A 114 17.31 12.51 49.34
C GLU A 114 17.09 12.66 47.83
N ASP A 115 15.84 12.88 47.42
CA ASP A 115 15.55 13.48 46.13
C ASP A 115 15.89 14.97 46.25
N GLU A 116 17.13 15.33 45.91
CA GLU A 116 17.43 16.67 45.41
C GLU A 116 16.65 16.88 44.11
N LYS A 117 15.35 17.18 44.23
CA LYS A 117 14.66 17.96 43.20
C LYS A 117 15.33 19.32 43.19
N SER A 118 16.32 19.47 42.32
CA SER A 118 16.75 20.77 41.84
C SER A 118 15.48 21.50 41.39
N ALA A 119 15.03 22.46 42.21
CA ALA A 119 13.91 23.30 41.87
C ALA A 119 14.38 24.19 40.72
N GLU A 120 14.03 23.80 39.50
CA GLU A 120 14.27 24.64 38.32
C GLU A 120 13.67 26.02 38.56
N PRO A 121 14.39 27.11 38.24
CA PRO A 121 13.86 28.46 38.36
C PRO A 121 12.54 28.55 37.59
N LEU A 122 11.52 29.17 38.18
CA LEU A 122 10.21 29.36 37.53
C LEU A 122 10.33 30.08 36.17
N ASP A 123 11.37 30.90 36.01
CA ASP A 123 11.71 31.63 34.79
C ASP A 123 12.13 30.68 33.64
N ASP A 124 12.97 29.70 33.91
CA ASP A 124 13.47 28.73 32.91
C ASP A 124 12.32 27.90 32.30
N LYS A 125 11.34 27.49 33.12
CA LYS A 125 10.15 26.76 32.63
C LYS A 125 9.27 27.63 31.75
N SER A 126 9.16 28.92 32.07
CA SER A 126 8.41 29.87 31.25
C SER A 126 9.11 30.08 29.90
N GLU A 127 10.44 30.21 29.89
CA GLU A 127 11.20 30.37 28.65
C GLU A 127 11.14 29.12 27.75
N LEU A 128 11.31 27.92 28.32
CA LEU A 128 11.20 26.67 27.57
C LEU A 128 9.81 26.47 26.95
N GLN A 129 8.76 26.91 27.64
CA GLN A 129 7.39 26.90 27.12
C GLN A 129 7.24 27.86 25.93
N ILE A 130 7.82 29.06 25.99
CA ILE A 130 7.84 30.01 24.86
C ILE A 130 8.57 29.41 23.65
N LEU A 131 9.70 28.74 23.86
CA LEU A 131 10.44 28.08 22.77
C LEU A 131 9.63 26.94 22.13
N LYS A 132 8.86 26.19 22.94
CA LYS A 132 7.94 25.17 22.44
C LYS A 132 6.83 25.78 21.59
N GLU A 133 6.17 26.84 22.08
CA GLU A 133 5.10 27.53 21.35
C GLU A 133 5.59 28.07 20.01
N LEU A 134 6.79 28.63 19.97
CA LEU A 134 7.43 29.09 18.74
C LEU A 134 7.61 27.94 17.71
N VAL A 135 8.01 26.75 18.16
CA VAL A 135 8.13 25.58 17.27
C VAL A 135 6.76 25.03 16.88
N ASP A 136 5.78 25.05 17.77
CA ASP A 136 4.40 24.64 17.46
C ASP A 136 3.77 25.57 16.40
N GLU A 137 4.04 26.89 16.46
CA GLU A 137 3.66 27.86 15.43
C GLU A 137 4.30 27.56 14.08
N LEU A 138 5.57 27.14 14.04
CA LEU A 138 6.26 26.73 12.83
C LEU A 138 5.62 25.48 12.19
N TYR A 139 5.26 24.47 12.98
CA TYR A 139 4.53 23.30 12.49
C TYR A 139 3.15 23.67 11.97
N ASN A 140 2.41 24.52 12.70
CA ASN A 140 1.10 25.02 12.27
C ASN A 140 1.20 25.82 10.96
N PHE A 141 2.25 26.65 10.80
CA PHE A 141 2.51 27.37 9.56
C PHE A 141 2.68 26.41 8.36
N ARG A 142 3.46 25.33 8.52
CA ARG A 142 3.67 24.33 7.47
C ARG A 142 2.39 23.53 7.16
N ASP A 143 1.74 23.04 8.21
CA ASP A 143 0.63 22.08 8.10
C ASP A 143 -0.67 22.76 7.63
N CYS A 144 -0.89 24.00 8.05
CA CYS A 144 -2.05 24.82 7.73
C CYS A 144 -1.73 25.94 6.72
N TYR A 145 -0.63 25.82 5.94
CA TYR A 145 -0.18 26.84 4.99
C TYR A 145 -1.30 27.35 4.06
N PHE A 146 -2.15 26.44 3.57
CA PHE A 146 -3.25 26.74 2.65
C PHE A 146 -4.53 27.29 3.33
N GLU A 147 -4.51 27.50 4.64
CA GLU A 147 -5.57 28.24 5.33
C GLU A 147 -5.35 29.75 5.25
N THR A 148 -4.09 30.17 5.11
CA THR A 148 -3.67 31.58 5.04
C THR A 148 -3.14 31.97 3.65
N HIS A 149 -2.74 30.99 2.84
CA HIS A 149 -2.26 31.18 1.47
C HIS A 149 -3.16 30.46 0.47
N SER A 150 -3.29 31.04 -0.71
CA SER A 150 -4.04 30.46 -1.83
C SER A 150 -3.26 29.31 -2.49
N VAL A 151 -3.96 28.48 -3.29
CA VAL A 151 -3.31 27.33 -3.97
C VAL A 151 -2.36 27.81 -5.06
N GLU A 152 -2.59 28.99 -5.61
CA GLU A 152 -1.73 29.68 -6.57
C GLU A 152 -0.33 29.97 -5.98
N GLU A 153 -0.22 30.04 -4.66
CA GLU A 153 1.02 30.29 -3.93
C GLU A 153 1.75 28.99 -3.53
N ALA A 154 1.21 27.81 -3.88
CA ALA A 154 1.77 26.51 -3.49
C ALA A 154 3.27 26.34 -3.84
N GLY A 155 3.71 26.90 -4.97
CA GLY A 155 5.12 26.86 -5.38
C GLY A 155 6.08 27.60 -4.43
N ARG A 156 5.58 28.48 -3.55
CA ARG A 156 6.37 29.22 -2.55
C ARG A 156 6.43 28.52 -1.20
N LYS A 157 5.54 27.56 -0.94
CA LYS A 157 5.39 26.90 0.36
C LYS A 157 6.71 26.39 0.94
N GLN A 158 7.52 25.71 0.12
CA GLN A 158 8.80 25.15 0.57
C GLN A 158 9.79 26.26 0.95
N THR A 159 9.89 27.31 0.13
CA THR A 159 10.76 28.46 0.40
C THR A 159 10.32 29.23 1.64
N ASP A 160 9.02 29.51 1.78
CA ASP A 160 8.47 30.21 2.93
C ASP A 160 8.67 29.40 4.22
N THR A 161 8.43 28.08 4.16
CA THR A 161 8.68 27.18 5.30
C THR A 161 10.17 27.18 5.66
N ALA A 162 11.09 27.13 4.70
CA ALA A 162 12.52 27.21 4.96
C ALA A 162 12.93 28.53 5.64
N GLN A 163 12.30 29.66 5.26
CA GLN A 163 12.53 30.95 5.92
C GLN A 163 12.01 30.96 7.36
N GLU A 164 10.84 30.40 7.62
CA GLU A 164 10.30 30.29 8.99
C GLU A 164 11.11 29.33 9.87
N ILE A 165 11.64 28.25 9.31
CA ILE A 165 12.61 27.37 9.99
C ILE A 165 13.84 28.19 10.42
N GLN A 166 14.45 28.95 9.52
CA GLN A 166 15.64 29.75 9.81
C GLN A 166 15.39 30.82 10.88
N LYS A 167 14.23 31.51 10.81
CA LYS A 167 13.82 32.49 11.82
C LYS A 167 13.64 31.84 13.20
N THR A 168 13.01 30.67 13.25
CA THR A 168 12.76 29.93 14.49
C THR A 168 14.05 29.38 15.08
N LEU A 169 14.91 28.80 14.23
CA LEU A 169 16.21 28.26 14.64
C LEU A 169 17.09 29.35 15.25
N LYS A 170 17.16 30.54 14.66
CA LYS A 170 17.93 31.65 15.21
C LYS A 170 17.50 32.03 16.63
N LYS A 171 16.19 32.07 16.89
CA LYS A 171 15.66 32.35 18.25
C LYS A 171 16.00 31.24 19.24
N LEU A 172 16.06 29.98 18.80
CA LEU A 172 16.50 28.86 19.63
C LEU A 172 18.01 28.95 19.93
N GLU A 173 18.83 29.30 18.93
CA GLU A 173 20.29 29.48 19.08
C GLU A 173 20.64 30.59 20.07
N GLU A 174 19.88 31.70 20.10
CA GLU A 174 20.03 32.78 21.09
C GLU A 174 19.90 32.30 22.55
N LYS A 175 19.22 31.17 22.77
CA LYS A 175 18.97 30.56 24.08
C LYS A 175 19.80 29.28 24.31
N GLU A 176 20.65 28.89 23.37
CA GLU A 176 21.36 27.61 23.40
C GLU A 176 22.33 27.49 24.57
N ASP A 177 23.09 28.54 24.87
CA ASP A 177 24.05 28.48 25.99
C ASP A 177 23.39 28.27 27.36
N GLN A 178 22.16 28.76 27.52
CA GLN A 178 21.38 28.61 28.75
C GLN A 178 20.76 27.21 28.87
N PHE A 179 20.27 26.64 27.76
CA PHE A 179 19.43 25.43 27.80
C PHE A 179 19.96 24.20 27.06
N LYS A 180 21.17 24.21 26.47
CA LYS A 180 21.76 23.09 25.70
C LYS A 180 21.87 21.74 26.44
N HIS A 181 21.70 21.74 27.76
CA HIS A 181 21.70 20.54 28.60
C HIS A 181 20.30 20.08 29.03
N LYS A 182 19.24 20.84 28.69
CA LYS A 182 17.84 20.49 28.98
C LYS A 182 17.27 19.61 27.87
N ALA A 183 16.53 18.57 28.27
CA ALA A 183 15.93 17.63 27.33
C ALA A 183 14.86 18.31 26.45
N GLU A 184 14.05 19.22 27.01
CA GLU A 184 13.00 19.92 26.26
C GLU A 184 13.57 20.89 25.22
N PHE A 185 14.66 21.60 25.54
CA PHE A 185 15.32 22.48 24.58
C PHE A 185 15.88 21.70 23.39
N LEU A 186 16.60 20.61 23.66
CA LEU A 186 17.12 19.73 22.62
C LEU A 186 16.00 19.12 21.76
N LEU A 187 14.85 18.81 22.37
CA LEU A 187 13.65 18.40 21.64
C LEU A 187 13.18 19.52 20.70
N GLN A 188 13.02 20.75 21.19
CA GLN A 188 12.52 21.87 20.35
C GLN A 188 13.49 22.20 19.21
N LYS A 189 14.80 22.22 19.45
CA LYS A 189 15.82 22.40 18.39
C LYS A 189 15.73 21.28 17.36
N GLY A 190 15.64 20.02 17.81
CA GLY A 190 15.46 18.87 16.93
C GLY A 190 14.16 18.91 16.11
N ARG A 191 13.03 19.31 16.73
CA ARG A 191 11.74 19.49 16.06
C ARG A 191 11.79 20.58 15.00
N CYS A 192 12.37 21.75 15.30
CA CYS A 192 12.55 22.84 14.35
C CYS A 192 13.29 22.38 13.08
N LEU A 193 14.41 21.66 13.26
CA LEU A 193 15.20 21.11 12.16
C LEU A 193 14.46 19.97 11.41
N ASN A 194 13.59 19.23 12.09
CA ASN A 194 12.77 18.17 11.50
C ASN A 194 11.61 18.69 10.63
N VAL A 195 11.34 19.99 10.58
CA VAL A 195 10.30 20.54 9.70
C VAL A 195 10.67 20.40 8.23
N ALA A 196 11.96 20.53 7.90
CA ALA A 196 12.49 20.32 6.55
C ALA A 196 12.27 18.86 6.08
N PRO A 197 12.03 18.61 4.78
CA PRO A 197 11.76 17.27 4.27
C PRO A 197 12.95 16.31 4.44
N ASP A 198 14.17 16.83 4.32
CA ASP A 198 15.40 16.04 4.34
C ASP A 198 15.86 15.63 5.74
N PHE A 199 16.71 14.61 5.77
CA PHE A 199 17.39 14.17 6.98
C PHE A 199 18.38 15.24 7.48
N SER A 200 18.36 15.51 8.78
CA SER A 200 19.28 16.43 9.45
C SER A 200 20.12 15.69 10.50
N PRO A 201 21.44 15.56 10.30
CA PRO A 201 22.33 14.98 11.31
C PRO A 201 22.29 15.72 12.65
N GLU A 202 22.13 17.05 12.61
CA GLU A 202 22.03 17.89 13.81
C GLU A 202 20.72 17.62 14.56
N ALA A 203 19.60 17.43 13.84
CA ALA A 203 18.34 17.01 14.44
C ALA A 203 18.47 15.63 15.11
N GLU A 204 19.08 14.66 14.42
CA GLU A 204 19.36 13.33 14.99
C GLU A 204 20.17 13.42 16.29
N GLU A 205 21.22 14.23 16.31
CA GLU A 205 22.06 14.41 17.51
C GLU A 205 21.27 15.02 18.67
N CYS A 206 20.55 16.13 18.42
CA CYS A 206 19.75 16.81 19.44
C CYS A 206 18.69 15.88 20.02
N LEU A 207 17.94 15.19 19.17
CA LEU A 207 16.86 14.29 19.57
C LEU A 207 17.39 13.05 20.29
N SER A 208 18.50 12.47 19.81
CA SER A 208 19.17 11.34 20.48
C SER A 208 19.65 11.70 21.88
N ARG A 209 20.15 12.93 22.08
CA ARG A 209 20.53 13.42 23.40
C ARG A 209 19.31 13.68 24.27
N SER A 210 18.25 14.28 23.72
CA SER A 210 16.99 14.55 24.42
C SER A 210 16.40 13.27 25.04
N VAL A 211 16.20 12.20 24.25
CA VAL A 211 15.63 10.94 24.75
C VAL A 211 16.56 10.16 25.69
N LYS A 212 17.86 10.44 25.69
CA LYS A 212 18.81 9.87 26.66
C LYS A 212 18.72 10.58 28.02
N LEU A 213 18.54 11.89 28.01
CA LEU A 213 18.38 12.69 29.23
C LEU A 213 17.01 12.43 29.87
N GLU A 214 15.96 12.35 29.06
CA GLU A 214 14.60 12.09 29.51
C GLU A 214 13.92 11.00 28.67
N PRO A 215 14.09 9.71 29.02
CA PRO A 215 13.49 8.61 28.28
C PRO A 215 11.96 8.62 28.23
N GLY A 216 11.29 9.31 29.16
CA GLY A 216 9.83 9.45 29.20
C GLY A 216 9.26 10.43 28.16
N LEU A 217 10.11 11.19 27.46
CA LEU A 217 9.71 12.20 26.50
C LEU A 217 9.27 11.57 25.17
N VAL A 218 8.00 11.15 25.10
CA VAL A 218 7.37 10.45 23.96
C VAL A 218 7.55 11.22 22.64
N GLU A 219 7.42 12.54 22.67
CA GLU A 219 7.58 13.38 21.47
C GLU A 219 9.01 13.34 20.92
N GLY A 220 10.02 13.23 21.79
CA GLY A 220 11.41 13.06 21.39
C GLY A 220 11.65 11.74 20.65
N TRP A 221 11.07 10.64 21.14
CA TRP A 221 11.14 9.36 20.46
C TRP A 221 10.43 9.39 19.10
N ASN A 222 9.26 10.02 19.01
CA ASN A 222 8.54 10.14 17.75
C ASN A 222 9.32 10.98 16.72
N THR A 223 9.83 12.13 17.14
CA THR A 223 10.61 13.02 16.25
C THR A 223 11.92 12.36 15.82
N LEU A 224 12.60 11.63 16.71
CA LEU A 224 13.80 10.86 16.37
C LEU A 224 13.47 9.74 15.37
N GLY A 225 12.35 9.06 15.54
CA GLY A 225 11.87 8.04 14.61
C GLY A 225 11.60 8.61 13.21
N GLU A 226 11.06 9.82 13.12
CA GLU A 226 10.89 10.55 11.86
C GLU A 226 12.22 10.93 11.20
N GLN A 227 13.25 11.27 11.98
CA GLN A 227 14.60 11.48 11.44
C GLN A 227 15.21 10.19 10.89
N TYR A 228 15.09 9.07 11.61
CA TYR A 228 15.53 7.77 11.08
C TYR A 228 14.75 7.37 9.83
N TRP A 229 13.47 7.71 9.76
CA TRP A 229 12.66 7.52 8.56
C TRP A 229 13.22 8.29 7.37
N LYS A 230 13.52 9.58 7.53
CA LYS A 230 14.13 10.42 6.49
C LYS A 230 15.51 9.93 6.08
N LYS A 231 16.28 9.36 7.03
CA LYS A 231 17.58 8.71 6.78
C LYS A 231 17.45 7.40 5.98
N GLY A 232 16.25 6.84 5.86
CA GLY A 232 15.99 5.52 5.28
C GLY A 232 16.24 4.35 6.24
N ASP A 233 16.55 4.62 7.51
CA ASP A 233 16.73 3.60 8.55
C ASP A 233 15.37 3.20 9.16
N LEU A 234 14.65 2.34 8.45
CA LEU A 234 13.33 1.84 8.87
C LEU A 234 13.40 1.05 10.19
N ILE A 235 14.54 0.42 10.49
CA ILE A 235 14.73 -0.35 11.72
C ILE A 235 14.89 0.61 12.91
N GLY A 236 15.74 1.63 12.77
CA GLY A 236 15.89 2.72 13.74
C GLY A 236 14.57 3.43 14.02
N ALA A 237 13.81 3.75 12.96
CA ALA A 237 12.49 4.36 13.08
C ALA A 237 11.51 3.46 13.85
N ARG A 238 11.43 2.17 13.50
CA ARG A 238 10.59 1.19 14.22
C ARG A 238 10.93 1.11 15.69
N ASN A 239 12.22 1.05 16.03
CA ASN A 239 12.69 0.96 17.40
C ASN A 239 12.28 2.20 18.20
N CYS A 240 12.38 3.40 17.61
CA CYS A 240 11.96 4.63 18.25
C CYS A 240 10.46 4.68 18.54
N PHE A 241 9.61 4.35 17.56
CA PHE A 241 8.16 4.34 17.76
C PHE A 241 7.72 3.26 18.74
N THR A 242 8.38 2.10 18.74
CA THR A 242 8.12 1.03 19.73
C THR A 242 8.54 1.47 21.13
N GLY A 243 9.70 2.13 21.25
CA GLY A 243 10.18 2.70 22.51
C GLY A 243 9.23 3.76 23.07
N ALA A 244 8.71 4.64 22.21
CA ALA A 244 7.69 5.63 22.59
C ALA A 244 6.43 4.97 23.16
N LEU A 245 5.95 3.89 22.55
CA LEU A 245 4.78 3.13 23.02
C LEU A 245 5.00 2.39 24.33
N GLN A 246 6.26 2.03 24.65
CA GLN A 246 6.60 1.46 25.96
C GLN A 246 6.51 2.50 27.08
N GLN A 247 6.75 3.78 26.78
CA GLN A 247 6.60 4.87 27.75
C GLN A 247 5.13 5.25 27.93
N SER A 248 4.43 5.49 26.83
CA SER A 248 3.01 5.82 26.86
C SER A 248 2.34 5.53 25.52
N LYS A 249 1.15 4.93 25.59
CA LYS A 249 0.31 4.72 24.41
C LYS A 249 -0.14 6.08 23.85
N ASN A 250 0.21 6.35 22.60
CA ASN A 250 -0.08 7.63 21.94
C ASN A 250 -0.33 7.44 20.43
N LYS A 251 -1.11 8.36 19.85
CA LYS A 251 -1.55 8.26 18.44
C LYS A 251 -0.42 8.41 17.42
N VAL A 252 0.57 9.26 17.71
CA VAL A 252 1.67 9.57 16.78
C VAL A 252 2.59 8.36 16.60
N SER A 253 2.95 7.68 17.68
CA SER A 253 3.76 6.46 17.59
C SER A 253 3.01 5.34 16.86
N LEU A 254 1.70 5.17 17.12
CA LEU A 254 0.89 4.15 16.46
C LEU A 254 0.78 4.39 14.95
N ARG A 255 0.47 5.63 14.51
CA ARG A 255 0.36 5.95 13.09
C ARG A 255 1.72 5.87 12.38
N ASN A 256 2.80 6.29 13.03
CA ASN A 256 4.14 6.22 12.43
C ASN A 256 4.64 4.76 12.38
N LEU A 257 4.36 3.94 13.40
CA LEU A 257 4.65 2.51 13.36
C LEU A 257 3.85 1.80 12.25
N SER A 258 2.59 2.18 12.05
CA SER A 258 1.79 1.72 10.91
C SER A 258 2.50 2.00 9.58
N MET A 259 3.05 3.22 9.40
CA MET A 259 3.81 3.59 8.20
C MET A 259 5.04 2.69 8.01
N VAL A 260 5.82 2.48 9.08
CA VAL A 260 7.05 1.69 9.02
C VAL A 260 6.78 0.23 8.71
N LEU A 261 5.77 -0.37 9.33
CA LEU A 261 5.48 -1.80 9.18
C LEU A 261 5.18 -2.18 7.73
N ARG A 262 4.35 -1.41 7.03
CA ARG A 262 3.98 -1.71 5.63
C ARG A 262 5.07 -1.38 4.60
N GLN A 263 6.19 -0.79 5.03
CA GLN A 263 7.34 -0.45 4.18
C GLN A 263 8.60 -1.24 4.53
N SER A 264 8.61 -1.86 5.70
CA SER A 264 9.73 -2.68 6.15
C SER A 264 9.93 -3.85 5.19
N PRO A 265 11.18 -4.18 4.83
CA PRO A 265 11.47 -5.39 4.09
C PRO A 265 10.89 -6.62 4.80
N ALA A 266 10.38 -7.56 3.99
CA ALA A 266 9.88 -8.84 4.45
C ALA A 266 10.74 -9.96 3.86
N ALA A 267 10.88 -11.07 4.58
CA ALA A 267 11.60 -12.24 4.08
C ALA A 267 10.85 -12.92 2.92
N ASP A 268 9.52 -12.90 2.95
CA ASP A 268 8.63 -13.49 1.95
C ASP A 268 7.27 -12.77 1.92
N SER A 269 6.40 -13.20 1.00
CA SER A 269 5.06 -12.62 0.82
C SER A 269 4.15 -12.80 2.05
N ASP A 270 4.30 -13.89 2.80
CA ASP A 270 3.45 -14.18 3.97
C ASP A 270 3.85 -13.29 5.16
N ALA A 271 5.15 -13.08 5.35
CA ALA A 271 5.69 -12.13 6.31
C ALA A 271 5.26 -10.70 5.96
N HIS A 272 5.29 -10.33 4.69
CA HIS A 272 4.82 -9.03 4.23
C HIS A 272 3.32 -8.84 4.52
N ALA A 273 2.50 -9.85 4.22
CA ALA A 273 1.06 -9.80 4.51
C ALA A 273 0.79 -9.61 6.02
N LYS A 274 1.55 -10.28 6.89
CA LYS A 274 1.45 -10.10 8.34
C LYS A 274 1.82 -8.68 8.78
N GLN A 275 2.92 -8.13 8.26
CA GLN A 275 3.32 -6.74 8.53
C GLN A 275 2.25 -5.73 8.09
N VAL A 276 1.62 -5.95 6.93
CA VAL A 276 0.54 -5.08 6.43
C VAL A 276 -0.71 -5.19 7.31
N MET A 277 -1.08 -6.38 7.76
CA MET A 277 -2.18 -6.57 8.72
C MET A 277 -1.91 -5.87 10.05
N GLU A 278 -0.69 -5.97 10.57
CA GLU A 278 -0.25 -5.28 11.79
C GLU A 278 -0.29 -3.75 11.59
N SER A 279 0.15 -3.25 10.44
CA SER A 279 0.04 -1.83 10.05
C SER A 279 -1.41 -1.33 10.14
N VAL A 280 -2.37 -2.10 9.62
CA VAL A 280 -3.80 -1.74 9.71
C VAL A 280 -4.27 -1.73 11.17
N ALA A 281 -3.85 -2.69 11.99
CA ALA A 281 -4.18 -2.72 13.41
C ALA A 281 -3.69 -1.46 14.14
N MET A 282 -2.43 -1.08 13.94
CA MET A 282 -1.82 0.12 14.53
C MET A 282 -2.55 1.41 14.10
N ALA A 283 -2.88 1.54 12.81
CA ALA A 283 -3.61 2.71 12.32
C ALA A 283 -5.04 2.79 12.88
N ARG A 284 -5.74 1.66 13.01
CA ARG A 284 -7.08 1.64 13.64
C ARG A 284 -7.02 2.02 15.10
N GLU A 285 -6.02 1.55 15.83
CA GLU A 285 -5.82 1.91 17.23
C GLU A 285 -5.49 3.41 17.38
N ALA A 286 -4.69 3.98 16.46
CA ALA A 286 -4.45 5.41 16.42
C ALA A 286 -5.76 6.20 16.22
N VAL A 287 -6.63 5.79 15.28
CA VAL A 287 -7.95 6.43 15.06
C VAL A 287 -8.81 6.35 16.32
N GLN A 288 -8.76 5.25 17.08
CA GLN A 288 -9.54 5.10 18.31
C GLN A 288 -9.09 6.07 19.41
N LEU A 289 -7.83 6.50 19.42
CA LEU A 289 -7.33 7.50 20.36
C LEU A 289 -7.81 8.91 20.00
N ASP A 290 -7.96 9.21 18.71
CA ASP A 290 -8.45 10.50 18.25
C ASP A 290 -9.15 10.36 16.89
N VAL A 291 -10.49 10.38 16.92
CA VAL A 291 -11.33 10.24 15.73
C VAL A 291 -11.40 11.52 14.90
N MET A 292 -10.90 12.65 15.42
CA MET A 292 -10.91 13.95 14.74
C MET A 292 -9.57 14.26 14.05
N ASP A 293 -8.55 13.42 14.24
CA ASP A 293 -7.24 13.58 13.58
C ASP A 293 -7.30 13.08 12.12
N GLY A 294 -7.34 14.03 11.19
CA GLY A 294 -7.37 13.75 9.76
C GLY A 294 -6.14 12.99 9.28
N THR A 295 -4.96 13.31 9.79
CA THR A 295 -3.72 12.60 9.42
C THR A 295 -3.84 11.12 9.76
N THR A 296 -4.41 10.80 10.92
CA THR A 296 -4.57 9.42 11.37
C THR A 296 -5.55 8.62 10.50
N TRP A 297 -6.66 9.22 10.06
CA TRP A 297 -7.57 8.64 9.05
C TRP A 297 -6.90 8.43 7.69
N TYR A 298 -6.10 9.39 7.24
CA TYR A 298 -5.32 9.29 6.01
C TYR A 298 -4.33 8.11 6.06
N ILE A 299 -3.61 7.95 7.17
CA ILE A 299 -2.70 6.82 7.38
C ILE A 299 -3.45 5.49 7.39
N LEU A 300 -4.65 5.43 7.98
CA LEU A 300 -5.51 4.24 7.90
C LEU A 300 -5.93 3.94 6.45
N GLY A 301 -6.27 4.96 5.66
CA GLY A 301 -6.52 4.82 4.23
C GLY A 301 -5.34 4.17 3.50
N ASN A 302 -4.13 4.68 3.71
CA ASN A 302 -2.91 4.10 3.13
C ASN A 302 -2.69 2.64 3.57
N ALA A 303 -2.95 2.30 4.84
CA ALA A 303 -2.83 0.94 5.33
C ALA A 303 -3.85 -0.01 4.66
N TYR A 304 -5.09 0.45 4.43
CA TYR A 304 -6.08 -0.32 3.69
C TYR A 304 -5.74 -0.48 2.21
N VAL A 305 -5.15 0.52 1.55
CA VAL A 305 -4.66 0.37 0.17
C VAL A 305 -3.60 -0.72 0.10
N CYS A 306 -2.64 -0.74 1.03
CA CYS A 306 -1.67 -1.83 1.08
C CYS A 306 -2.35 -3.18 1.29
N LEU A 307 -3.25 -3.28 2.26
CA LEU A 307 -3.96 -4.53 2.53
C LEU A 307 -4.76 -5.01 1.30
N PHE A 308 -5.38 -4.09 0.58
CA PHE A 308 -6.10 -4.37 -0.67
C PHE A 308 -5.18 -5.04 -1.69
N PHE A 309 -4.00 -4.48 -1.94
CA PHE A 309 -3.07 -5.05 -2.92
C PHE A 309 -2.36 -6.31 -2.41
N THR A 310 -2.10 -6.44 -1.11
CA THR A 310 -1.43 -7.62 -0.55
C THR A 310 -2.36 -8.83 -0.41
N CYS A 311 -3.68 -8.63 -0.25
CA CYS A 311 -4.64 -9.69 0.05
C CYS A 311 -5.68 -9.95 -1.05
N GLY A 312 -5.26 -9.85 -2.32
CA GLY A 312 -6.07 -10.29 -3.46
C GLY A 312 -7.20 -9.33 -3.86
N GLN A 313 -7.02 -8.04 -3.63
CA GLN A 313 -7.85 -6.95 -4.17
C GLN A 313 -9.36 -7.09 -3.90
N LYS A 314 -9.73 -7.51 -2.68
CA LYS A 314 -11.13 -7.60 -2.27
C LYS A 314 -11.80 -6.22 -2.29
N PRO A 315 -12.94 -6.03 -2.99
CA PRO A 315 -13.58 -4.71 -3.12
C PRO A 315 -13.93 -4.03 -1.79
N GLN A 316 -14.20 -4.80 -0.73
CA GLN A 316 -14.48 -4.24 0.59
C GLN A 316 -13.31 -3.43 1.14
N LEU A 317 -12.07 -3.82 0.83
CA LEU A 317 -10.86 -3.14 1.30
C LEU A 317 -10.63 -1.82 0.57
N SER A 318 -10.90 -1.76 -0.75
CA SER A 318 -10.83 -0.49 -1.49
C SER A 318 -11.90 0.50 -1.00
N GLN A 319 -13.11 0.03 -0.71
CA GLN A 319 -14.16 0.86 -0.10
C GLN A 319 -13.76 1.37 1.29
N GLN A 320 -13.13 0.55 2.12
CA GLN A 320 -12.60 0.97 3.42
C GLN A 320 -11.51 2.04 3.28
N ALA A 321 -10.59 1.88 2.33
CA ALA A 321 -9.56 2.88 2.05
C ALA A 321 -10.16 4.21 1.61
N LEU A 322 -11.09 4.19 0.64
CA LEU A 322 -11.76 5.40 0.13
C LEU A 322 -12.58 6.09 1.22
N SER A 323 -13.28 5.33 2.06
CA SER A 323 -14.01 5.86 3.20
C SER A 323 -13.09 6.50 4.24
N ALA A 324 -11.90 5.93 4.49
CA ALA A 324 -10.93 6.49 5.42
C ALA A 324 -10.35 7.82 4.89
N TYR A 325 -10.02 7.91 3.60
CA TYR A 325 -9.61 9.19 2.99
C TYR A 325 -10.72 10.24 3.04
N ALA A 326 -11.96 9.87 2.73
CA ALA A 326 -13.09 10.81 2.81
C ALA A 326 -13.34 11.28 4.26
N GLN A 327 -13.18 10.38 5.24
CA GLN A 327 -13.31 10.72 6.65
C GLN A 327 -12.18 11.66 7.11
N SER A 328 -10.95 11.47 6.60
CA SER A 328 -9.81 12.36 6.85
C SER A 328 -10.14 13.81 6.49
N GLU A 329 -10.59 14.07 5.26
CA GLU A 329 -10.99 15.41 4.81
C GLU A 329 -12.22 15.97 5.54
N LYS A 330 -13.11 15.07 6.01
CA LYS A 330 -14.32 15.48 6.72
C LYS A 330 -14.04 16.01 8.13
N VAL A 331 -13.12 15.38 8.85
CA VAL A 331 -12.83 15.75 10.25
C VAL A 331 -11.75 16.82 10.37
N ASP A 332 -10.90 16.95 9.34
CA ASP A 332 -9.76 17.85 9.34
C ASP A 332 -9.69 18.59 8.01
N ARG A 333 -9.84 19.91 8.09
CA ARG A 333 -9.80 20.78 6.92
C ARG A 333 -8.41 20.79 6.27
N ALA A 334 -7.34 20.70 7.07
CA ALA A 334 -5.97 20.68 6.57
C ALA A 334 -5.71 19.43 5.70
N ALA A 335 -6.41 18.32 5.96
CA ALA A 335 -6.27 17.10 5.17
C ALA A 335 -6.66 17.27 3.69
N SER A 336 -7.57 18.18 3.37
CA SER A 336 -7.92 18.54 1.98
C SER A 336 -6.77 19.21 1.22
N SER A 337 -5.72 19.59 1.94
CA SER A 337 -4.51 20.23 1.43
C SER A 337 -3.28 19.30 1.46
N TYR A 338 -3.47 18.00 1.77
CA TYR A 338 -2.40 17.01 1.71
C TYR A 338 -2.25 16.49 0.27
N PRO A 339 -1.18 16.85 -0.47
CA PRO A 339 -1.02 16.42 -1.86
C PRO A 339 -0.97 14.90 -1.99
N GLU A 340 -0.34 14.20 -1.04
CA GLU A 340 -0.18 12.74 -1.12
C GLU A 340 -1.46 11.98 -0.80
N LEU A 341 -2.39 12.58 -0.04
CA LEU A 341 -3.74 12.01 0.16
C LEU A 341 -4.45 11.92 -1.19
N HIS A 342 -4.52 13.03 -1.92
CA HIS A 342 -5.18 13.09 -3.22
C HIS A 342 -4.55 12.16 -4.23
N PHE A 343 -3.22 12.11 -4.26
CA PHE A 343 -2.48 11.24 -5.17
C PHE A 343 -2.64 9.74 -4.86
N ASN A 344 -2.51 9.33 -3.59
CA ASN A 344 -2.68 7.93 -3.20
C ASN A 344 -4.12 7.46 -3.45
N ARG A 345 -5.10 8.32 -3.15
CA ARG A 345 -6.51 8.07 -3.47
C ARG A 345 -6.76 7.98 -4.98
N ALA A 346 -6.14 8.85 -5.77
CA ALA A 346 -6.24 8.84 -7.24
C ALA A 346 -5.72 7.52 -7.84
N LYS A 347 -4.62 6.98 -7.30
CA LYS A 347 -4.11 5.66 -7.72
C LYS A 347 -5.13 4.54 -7.48
N LEU A 348 -5.80 4.54 -6.32
CA LEU A 348 -6.85 3.57 -6.04
C LEU A 348 -8.07 3.78 -6.96
N PHE A 349 -8.49 5.03 -7.20
CA PHE A 349 -9.55 5.35 -8.16
C PHE A 349 -9.22 4.84 -9.56
N GLN A 350 -7.97 5.01 -10.02
CA GLN A 350 -7.53 4.53 -11.33
C GLN A 350 -7.60 3.00 -11.42
N TYR A 351 -7.17 2.28 -10.38
CA TYR A 351 -7.26 0.81 -10.33
C TYR A 351 -8.72 0.32 -10.37
N GLU A 352 -9.61 1.03 -9.69
CA GLU A 352 -11.05 0.77 -9.66
C GLU A 352 -11.80 1.32 -10.89
N GLU A 353 -11.10 1.86 -11.89
CA GLU A 353 -11.63 2.44 -13.14
C GLU A 353 -12.53 3.67 -12.93
N MET A 354 -12.42 4.33 -11.78
CA MET A 354 -13.04 5.62 -11.50
C MET A 354 -12.19 6.76 -12.07
N TYR A 355 -12.02 6.78 -13.39
CA TYR A 355 -11.04 7.62 -14.08
C TYR A 355 -11.23 9.12 -13.89
N GLY A 356 -12.48 9.61 -13.81
CA GLY A 356 -12.74 11.02 -13.53
C GLY A 356 -12.22 11.45 -12.16
N SER A 357 -12.48 10.62 -11.13
CA SER A 357 -11.98 10.86 -9.77
C SER A 357 -10.46 10.73 -9.68
N ALA A 358 -9.85 9.81 -10.45
CA ALA A 358 -8.41 9.68 -10.55
C ALA A 358 -7.75 10.94 -11.15
N LEU A 359 -8.26 11.42 -12.29
CA LEU A 359 -7.77 12.65 -12.93
C LEU A 359 -7.91 13.87 -12.01
N ALA A 360 -9.06 14.01 -11.34
CA ALA A 360 -9.27 15.10 -10.37
C ALA A 360 -8.28 15.03 -9.21
N GLY A 361 -8.01 13.84 -8.65
CA GLY A 361 -7.06 13.66 -7.56
C GLY A 361 -5.61 13.93 -7.99
N TYR A 362 -5.18 13.48 -9.17
CA TYR A 362 -3.85 13.82 -9.70
C TYR A 362 -3.69 15.32 -9.95
N SER A 363 -4.69 15.97 -10.56
CA SER A 363 -4.69 17.41 -10.78
C SER A 363 -4.66 18.19 -9.46
N ARG A 364 -5.40 17.74 -8.44
CA ARG A 364 -5.39 18.37 -7.11
C ARG A 364 -4.04 18.21 -6.41
N ALA A 365 -3.42 17.04 -6.48
CA ALA A 365 -2.09 16.81 -5.92
C ALA A 365 -1.03 17.70 -6.60
N ALA A 366 -1.05 17.80 -7.94
CA ALA A 366 -0.16 18.68 -8.69
C ALA A 366 -0.35 20.17 -8.35
N ALA A 367 -1.59 20.59 -8.08
CA ALA A 367 -1.88 21.97 -7.69
C ALA A 367 -1.39 22.31 -6.26
N LEU A 368 -1.46 21.33 -5.34
CA LEU A 368 -1.02 21.50 -3.95
C LEU A 368 0.50 21.42 -3.78
N ASP A 369 1.19 20.71 -4.68
CA ASP A 369 2.64 20.63 -4.70
C ASP A 369 3.17 20.69 -6.15
N PRO A 370 3.33 21.90 -6.71
CA PRO A 370 3.79 22.07 -8.10
C PRO A 370 5.23 21.61 -8.34
N GLY A 371 6.05 21.48 -7.29
CA GLY A 371 7.42 20.97 -7.38
C GLY A 371 7.47 19.45 -7.55
N TRP A 372 6.40 18.75 -7.17
CA TRP A 372 6.31 17.31 -7.34
C TRP A 372 5.76 16.95 -8.73
N GLU A 373 6.63 16.45 -9.61
CA GLU A 373 6.29 16.21 -11.02
C GLU A 373 5.37 15.00 -11.24
N GLU A 374 5.44 13.98 -10.38
CA GLU A 374 4.76 12.70 -10.62
C GLU A 374 3.23 12.84 -10.80
N PRO A 375 2.47 13.59 -9.99
CA PRO A 375 1.03 13.75 -10.17
C PRO A 375 0.68 14.34 -11.54
N LEU A 376 1.44 15.33 -12.00
CA LEU A 376 1.24 15.93 -13.32
C LEU A 376 1.53 14.93 -14.44
N GLU A 377 2.58 14.13 -14.30
CA GLU A 377 2.91 13.06 -15.24
C GLU A 377 1.80 12.00 -15.28
N ARG A 378 1.28 11.57 -14.12
CA ARG A 378 0.18 10.60 -14.03
C ARG A 378 -1.10 11.12 -14.65
N GLU A 379 -1.44 12.39 -14.44
CA GLU A 379 -2.60 13.02 -15.08
C GLU A 379 -2.46 12.98 -16.61
N LYS A 380 -1.31 13.38 -17.14
CA LYS A 380 -1.01 13.38 -18.59
C LYS A 380 -1.05 11.96 -19.18
N GLN A 381 -0.43 10.99 -18.51
CA GLN A 381 -0.43 9.58 -18.92
C GLN A 381 -1.85 9.02 -18.98
N LEU A 382 -2.68 9.32 -17.97
CA LEU A 382 -4.06 8.83 -17.93
C LEU A 382 -4.93 9.49 -19.01
N LEU A 383 -4.79 10.79 -19.27
CA LEU A 383 -5.47 11.46 -20.38
C LEU A 383 -5.10 10.86 -21.73
N LEU A 384 -3.79 10.68 -21.99
CA LEU A 384 -3.31 10.05 -23.22
C LEU A 384 -3.84 8.62 -23.38
N TYR A 385 -3.86 7.84 -22.29
CA TYR A 385 -4.43 6.50 -22.28
C TYR A 385 -5.92 6.49 -22.67
N LEU A 386 -6.75 7.35 -22.07
CA LEU A 386 -8.18 7.46 -22.38
C LEU A 386 -8.43 7.94 -23.82
N LYS A 387 -7.63 8.89 -24.30
CA LYS A 387 -7.67 9.37 -25.69
C LYS A 387 -7.33 8.26 -26.68
N ASN A 388 -6.27 7.51 -26.43
CA ASN A 388 -5.87 6.40 -27.30
C ASN A 388 -6.93 5.30 -27.34
N ILE A 389 -7.54 4.95 -26.20
CA ILE A 389 -8.63 3.96 -26.15
C ILE A 389 -9.83 4.40 -26.97
N THR A 390 -10.28 5.64 -26.77
CA THR A 390 -11.46 6.17 -27.46
C THR A 390 -11.21 6.33 -28.96
N GLU A 391 -10.03 6.81 -29.39
CA GLU A 391 -9.66 6.87 -30.82
C GLU A 391 -9.61 5.46 -31.45
N LEU A 392 -9.01 4.49 -30.76
CA LEU A 392 -8.92 3.11 -31.26
C LEU A 392 -10.30 2.45 -31.37
N LEU A 393 -11.21 2.71 -30.44
CA LEU A 393 -12.61 2.26 -30.53
C LEU A 393 -13.32 2.89 -31.72
N GLN A 394 -13.27 4.22 -31.86
CA GLN A 394 -13.92 4.95 -32.95
C GLN A 394 -13.43 4.49 -34.32
N ASN A 395 -12.13 4.22 -34.44
CA ASN A 395 -11.51 3.76 -35.68
C ASN A 395 -11.51 2.23 -35.83
N LYS A 396 -12.27 1.48 -35.02
CA LYS A 396 -12.38 0.01 -35.09
C LYS A 396 -11.02 -0.70 -35.07
N GLY A 397 -10.09 -0.23 -34.24
CA GLY A 397 -8.71 -0.71 -34.14
C GLY A 397 -7.87 -0.50 -35.41
N LYS A 398 -8.32 0.37 -36.32
CA LYS A 398 -7.75 0.58 -37.67
C LYS A 398 -7.74 -0.72 -38.50
N VAL A 399 -8.65 -1.67 -38.18
CA VAL A 399 -8.80 -2.93 -38.91
C VAL A 399 -9.62 -2.70 -40.18
N LYS A 400 -9.05 -3.03 -41.35
CA LYS A 400 -9.75 -2.93 -42.65
C LYS A 400 -11.01 -3.81 -42.67
N ALA A 401 -12.10 -3.30 -43.25
CA ALA A 401 -13.41 -3.99 -43.31
C ALA A 401 -13.35 -5.42 -43.87
N ARG A 402 -12.50 -5.70 -44.88
CA ARG A 402 -12.31 -7.06 -45.40
C ARG A 402 -11.69 -8.00 -44.35
N ARG A 403 -10.68 -7.52 -43.60
CA ARG A 403 -10.04 -8.29 -42.53
C ARG A 403 -11.00 -8.53 -41.37
N LEU A 404 -11.78 -7.51 -41.00
CA LEU A 404 -12.81 -7.64 -39.97
C LEU A 404 -13.84 -8.72 -40.33
N ARG A 405 -14.40 -8.70 -41.56
CA ARG A 405 -15.34 -9.74 -42.01
C ARG A 405 -14.75 -11.16 -41.94
N MET A 406 -13.48 -11.33 -42.32
CA MET A 406 -12.79 -12.64 -42.18
C MET A 406 -12.64 -13.06 -40.71
N MET A 407 -12.31 -12.13 -39.82
CA MET A 407 -12.23 -12.41 -38.38
C MET A 407 -13.60 -12.83 -37.83
N LEU A 408 -14.67 -12.12 -38.20
CA LEU A 408 -16.01 -12.38 -37.68
C LEU A 408 -16.65 -13.64 -38.26
N SER A 409 -16.32 -14.04 -39.50
CA SER A 409 -16.81 -15.30 -40.08
C SER A 409 -16.35 -16.56 -39.33
N ASP A 410 -15.28 -16.45 -38.54
CA ASP A 410 -14.73 -17.52 -37.70
C ASP A 410 -15.32 -17.52 -36.25
N LEU A 411 -16.20 -16.58 -35.93
CA LEU A 411 -16.80 -16.44 -34.60
C LEU A 411 -18.06 -17.32 -34.49
N ASN A 412 -17.91 -18.60 -34.13
CA ASN A 412 -19.03 -19.54 -33.92
C ASN A 412 -19.16 -19.99 -32.45
N THR A 413 -20.35 -20.47 -32.07
CA THR A 413 -20.70 -20.88 -30.69
C THR A 413 -19.86 -22.05 -30.15
N SER A 414 -19.25 -22.84 -31.04
CA SER A 414 -18.28 -23.89 -30.67
C SER A 414 -17.00 -23.34 -30.03
N ARG A 415 -16.74 -22.03 -30.11
CA ARG A 415 -15.60 -21.34 -29.50
C ARG A 415 -15.74 -21.09 -28.00
N LEU A 416 -16.90 -21.36 -27.40
CA LEU A 416 -17.10 -21.28 -25.94
C LEU A 416 -16.19 -22.25 -25.17
N GLY A 417 -15.70 -23.31 -25.83
CA GLY A 417 -14.78 -24.28 -25.22
C GLY A 417 -15.35 -24.84 -23.92
N PRO A 418 -14.56 -24.90 -22.83
CA PRO A 418 -15.03 -25.31 -21.50
C PRO A 418 -16.34 -24.67 -21.05
N CYS A 419 -16.64 -23.42 -21.43
CA CYS A 419 -17.82 -22.68 -20.98
C CYS A 419 -19.16 -23.25 -21.48
N SER A 420 -19.16 -24.07 -22.53
CA SER A 420 -20.39 -24.73 -22.99
C SER A 420 -20.71 -26.01 -22.21
N SER A 421 -19.82 -26.46 -21.33
CA SER A 421 -20.01 -27.68 -20.54
C SER A 421 -21.02 -27.45 -19.41
N PRO A 422 -21.97 -28.38 -19.19
CA PRO A 422 -22.84 -28.36 -17.99
C PRO A 422 -22.06 -28.45 -16.67
N HIS A 423 -20.80 -28.90 -16.71
CA HIS A 423 -19.92 -29.02 -15.55
C HIS A 423 -18.95 -27.83 -15.43
N PHE A 424 -19.06 -26.83 -16.30
CA PHE A 424 -18.24 -25.63 -16.20
C PHE A 424 -18.50 -24.94 -14.88
N ARG A 425 -17.43 -24.66 -14.13
CA ARG A 425 -17.49 -23.86 -12.91
C ARG A 425 -16.97 -22.46 -13.24
N SER A 426 -17.87 -21.50 -13.18
CA SER A 426 -17.58 -20.08 -13.35
C SER A 426 -16.72 -19.52 -12.21
N PRO A 427 -16.12 -18.32 -12.40
CA PRO A 427 -15.40 -17.62 -11.35
C PRO A 427 -16.23 -17.34 -10.09
N THR A 428 -17.54 -17.12 -10.25
CA THR A 428 -18.46 -16.92 -9.11
C THR A 428 -18.85 -18.22 -8.38
N GLY A 429 -18.40 -19.37 -8.88
CA GLY A 429 -18.70 -20.69 -8.33
C GLY A 429 -19.98 -21.33 -8.88
N ARG A 430 -20.73 -20.63 -9.75
CA ARG A 430 -21.86 -21.22 -10.49
C ARG A 430 -21.37 -22.38 -11.34
N VAL A 431 -22.07 -23.51 -11.27
CA VAL A 431 -21.85 -24.68 -12.13
C VAL A 431 -22.94 -24.72 -13.19
N GLY A 432 -22.54 -24.85 -14.46
CA GLY A 432 -23.46 -24.90 -15.59
C GLY A 432 -22.86 -24.29 -16.85
N SER A 433 -23.47 -24.59 -18.00
CA SER A 433 -23.11 -23.95 -19.26
C SER A 433 -23.39 -22.45 -19.21
N LEU A 434 -22.57 -21.69 -19.94
CA LEU A 434 -22.78 -20.26 -20.16
C LEU A 434 -23.48 -20.04 -21.49
N GLU A 435 -24.39 -19.06 -21.50
CA GLU A 435 -25.08 -18.65 -22.71
C GLU A 435 -24.29 -17.54 -23.42
N PRO A 436 -23.90 -17.71 -24.71
CA PRO A 436 -23.25 -16.65 -25.46
C PRO A 436 -24.22 -15.49 -25.68
N ARG A 437 -23.75 -14.27 -25.43
CA ARG A 437 -24.52 -13.02 -25.64
C ARG A 437 -23.68 -11.98 -26.38
N SER A 438 -24.36 -11.19 -27.21
CA SER A 438 -23.74 -10.04 -27.86
C SER A 438 -23.41 -8.98 -26.83
N ILE A 439 -22.32 -8.24 -27.08
CA ILE A 439 -21.82 -7.14 -26.27
C ILE A 439 -22.89 -6.04 -26.14
N SER A 440 -23.70 -5.82 -27.19
CA SER A 440 -24.82 -4.87 -27.18
C SER A 440 -25.88 -5.20 -26.11
N SER A 441 -26.13 -6.49 -25.86
CA SER A 441 -27.16 -6.99 -24.95
C SER A 441 -26.73 -7.10 -23.48
N LEU A 442 -25.43 -6.94 -23.19
CA LEU A 442 -24.92 -7.00 -21.82
C LEU A 442 -25.41 -5.81 -20.99
N THR A 443 -25.77 -6.07 -19.74
CA THR A 443 -26.18 -5.03 -18.77
C THR A 443 -24.99 -4.55 -17.94
N HIS A 444 -25.09 -3.33 -17.41
CA HIS A 444 -24.10 -2.80 -16.47
C HIS A 444 -23.96 -3.72 -15.24
N GLY A 445 -22.72 -3.93 -14.79
CA GLY A 445 -22.41 -4.82 -13.67
C GLY A 445 -22.12 -6.25 -14.12
N HIS A 446 -22.39 -7.20 -13.22
CA HIS A 446 -22.01 -8.60 -13.40
C HIS A 446 -23.08 -9.39 -14.15
N ASN A 447 -22.73 -9.97 -15.30
CA ASN A 447 -23.65 -10.68 -16.18
C ASN A 447 -23.63 -12.20 -15.92
N VAL A 448 -24.24 -12.63 -14.82
CA VAL A 448 -24.21 -14.02 -14.33
C VAL A 448 -24.75 -15.00 -15.37
N GLY A 449 -24.05 -16.10 -15.59
CA GLY A 449 -24.42 -17.17 -16.50
C GLY A 449 -24.32 -16.88 -17.99
N LEU A 450 -23.83 -15.69 -18.36
CA LEU A 450 -23.61 -15.27 -19.75
C LEU A 450 -22.12 -15.35 -20.10
N ALA A 451 -21.80 -15.41 -21.39
CA ALA A 451 -20.45 -15.29 -21.90
C ALA A 451 -20.39 -14.28 -23.05
N ALA A 452 -19.45 -13.34 -22.98
CA ALA A 452 -19.10 -12.48 -24.11
C ALA A 452 -18.08 -13.20 -25.00
N VAL A 453 -18.28 -13.19 -26.31
CA VAL A 453 -17.36 -13.79 -27.30
C VAL A 453 -17.03 -12.76 -28.35
N GLY A 454 -15.74 -12.57 -28.64
CA GLY A 454 -15.33 -11.61 -29.66
C GLY A 454 -13.92 -11.82 -30.19
N LYS A 455 -13.56 -11.03 -31.20
CA LYS A 455 -12.23 -10.96 -31.79
C LYS A 455 -11.48 -9.74 -31.29
N VAL A 456 -10.19 -9.90 -31.02
CA VAL A 456 -9.31 -8.78 -30.65
C VAL A 456 -9.03 -7.90 -31.87
N VAL A 457 -9.23 -6.59 -31.76
CA VAL A 457 -9.04 -5.62 -32.85
C VAL A 457 -7.88 -4.64 -32.63
N PHE A 458 -7.51 -4.39 -31.38
CA PHE A 458 -6.31 -3.63 -31.00
C PHE A 458 -5.87 -4.04 -29.59
N SER A 459 -4.64 -3.73 -29.22
CA SER A 459 -4.13 -3.86 -27.86
C SER A 459 -3.38 -2.59 -27.48
N LEU A 460 -3.45 -2.22 -26.20
CA LEU A 460 -2.76 -1.09 -25.63
C LEU A 460 -2.12 -1.51 -24.30
N ALA A 461 -0.81 -1.40 -24.22
CA ALA A 461 -0.10 -1.50 -22.97
C ALA A 461 -0.13 -0.12 -22.29
N SER A 462 -0.74 -0.02 -21.11
CA SER A 462 -0.66 1.22 -20.32
C SER A 462 0.76 1.38 -19.78
N GLU A 463 1.35 2.56 -19.98
CA GLU A 463 2.45 3.01 -19.11
C GLU A 463 1.91 3.03 -17.67
N GLY A 464 2.66 2.48 -16.72
CA GLY A 464 2.18 2.25 -15.35
C GLY A 464 1.53 0.88 -15.06
N ARG A 465 1.43 -0.02 -16.07
CA ARG A 465 1.23 -1.48 -15.90
C ARG A 465 0.11 -1.92 -14.95
N VAL A 466 -1.04 -1.24 -14.91
CA VAL A 466 -2.14 -1.66 -14.02
C VAL A 466 -3.04 -2.71 -14.66
N ALA A 467 -3.28 -2.59 -15.97
CA ALA A 467 -4.04 -3.55 -16.76
C ALA A 467 -3.47 -3.70 -18.16
N PHE A 468 -3.62 -4.88 -18.75
CA PHE A 468 -3.49 -5.09 -20.19
C PHE A 468 -4.83 -4.79 -20.86
N THR A 469 -4.85 -3.82 -21.77
CA THR A 469 -6.08 -3.33 -22.37
C THR A 469 -6.17 -3.73 -23.84
N PHE A 470 -7.31 -4.21 -24.28
CA PHE A 470 -7.54 -4.51 -25.69
C PHE A 470 -8.96 -4.22 -26.13
N GLY A 471 -9.15 -3.96 -27.43
CA GLY A 471 -10.47 -3.83 -28.03
C GLY A 471 -10.98 -5.17 -28.49
N MET A 472 -12.25 -5.46 -28.23
CA MET A 472 -12.94 -6.66 -28.66
C MET A 472 -14.18 -6.30 -29.48
N VAL A 473 -14.44 -7.07 -30.54
CA VAL A 473 -15.64 -6.95 -31.39
C VAL A 473 -16.37 -8.29 -31.48
N ASP A 474 -17.70 -8.29 -31.37
CA ASP A 474 -18.54 -9.48 -31.52
C ASP A 474 -19.11 -9.64 -32.94
N SER A 475 -19.97 -10.64 -33.13
CA SER A 475 -20.64 -10.93 -34.41
C SER A 475 -21.63 -9.86 -34.85
N GLU A 476 -22.10 -8.98 -33.96
CA GLU A 476 -23.01 -7.87 -34.26
C GLU A 476 -22.24 -6.57 -34.54
N GLU A 477 -20.92 -6.64 -34.71
CA GLU A 477 -20.03 -5.47 -34.81
C GLU A 477 -20.15 -4.51 -33.60
N SER A 478 -20.50 -5.04 -32.42
CA SER A 478 -20.45 -4.28 -31.18
C SER A 478 -19.03 -4.29 -30.61
N TYR A 479 -18.52 -3.10 -30.29
CA TYR A 479 -17.16 -2.92 -29.76
C TYR A 479 -17.19 -2.69 -28.25
N VAL A 480 -16.20 -3.24 -27.55
CA VAL A 480 -15.96 -3.02 -26.12
C VAL A 480 -14.48 -3.05 -25.81
N VAL A 481 -14.08 -2.32 -24.78
CA VAL A 481 -12.73 -2.40 -24.22
C VAL A 481 -12.70 -3.53 -23.20
N VAL A 482 -11.63 -4.30 -23.15
CA VAL A 482 -11.40 -5.29 -22.10
C VAL A 482 -10.14 -4.90 -21.36
N MET A 483 -10.23 -4.85 -20.03
CA MET A 483 -9.13 -4.49 -19.13
C MET A 483 -8.81 -5.70 -18.25
N VAL A 484 -7.63 -6.28 -18.44
CA VAL A 484 -7.19 -7.49 -17.74
C VAL A 484 -6.13 -7.15 -16.70
N TYR A 485 -6.43 -7.41 -15.44
CA TYR A 485 -5.56 -7.14 -14.29
C TYR A 485 -4.78 -8.38 -13.85
N ASN A 486 -3.85 -8.20 -12.91
CA ASN A 486 -3.04 -9.26 -12.30
C ASN A 486 -2.34 -10.15 -13.35
N ARG A 487 -1.80 -9.54 -14.40
CA ARG A 487 -1.23 -10.27 -15.55
C ARG A 487 0.29 -10.25 -15.50
N ALA A 488 0.92 -11.35 -15.90
CA ALA A 488 2.36 -11.40 -16.10
C ALA A 488 2.78 -10.53 -17.30
N GLU A 489 3.94 -9.88 -17.24
CA GLU A 489 4.43 -9.03 -18.34
C GLU A 489 4.48 -9.76 -19.69
N SER A 490 4.77 -11.06 -19.66
CA SER A 490 4.83 -11.95 -20.82
C SER A 490 3.46 -12.32 -21.41
N TRP A 491 2.36 -12.04 -20.69
CA TRP A 491 1.02 -12.37 -21.13
C TRP A 491 0.38 -11.22 -21.92
N GLY A 492 -0.34 -11.58 -22.99
CA GLY A 492 -1.16 -10.69 -23.79
C GLY A 492 -1.96 -11.48 -24.83
N VAL A 493 -2.77 -10.76 -25.62
CA VAL A 493 -3.52 -11.33 -26.75
C VAL A 493 -3.14 -10.62 -28.05
N LEU A 494 -3.28 -11.32 -29.18
CA LEU A 494 -2.96 -10.81 -30.51
C LEU A 494 -4.22 -10.38 -31.27
N ILE A 495 -4.05 -9.43 -32.18
CA ILE A 495 -5.13 -9.00 -33.09
C ILE A 495 -5.62 -10.20 -33.92
N GLY A 496 -6.91 -10.50 -33.81
CA GLY A 496 -7.56 -11.64 -34.46
C GLY A 496 -7.77 -12.87 -33.58
N ASP A 497 -7.20 -12.89 -32.36
CA ASP A 497 -7.51 -13.92 -31.37
C ASP A 497 -8.99 -13.89 -31.01
N THR A 498 -9.58 -15.06 -30.80
CA THR A 498 -10.91 -15.19 -30.21
C THR A 498 -10.79 -15.18 -28.69
N VAL A 499 -11.48 -14.25 -28.04
CA VAL A 499 -11.56 -14.19 -26.58
C VAL A 499 -12.98 -14.51 -26.12
N VAL A 500 -13.08 -15.35 -25.09
CA VAL A 500 -14.33 -15.60 -24.36
C VAL A 500 -14.16 -15.08 -22.94
N ILE A 501 -15.12 -14.27 -22.50
CA ILE A 501 -15.18 -13.74 -21.13
C ILE A 501 -16.44 -14.28 -20.44
N PRO A 502 -16.28 -15.31 -19.59
CA PRO A 502 -17.28 -15.77 -18.65
C PRO A 502 -17.79 -14.65 -17.75
N GLU A 503 -19.11 -14.58 -17.58
CA GLU A 503 -19.82 -13.70 -16.65
C GLU A 503 -19.28 -12.26 -16.64
N PRO A 504 -19.26 -11.59 -17.81
CA PRO A 504 -18.51 -10.35 -17.98
C PRO A 504 -19.02 -9.24 -17.06
N GLN A 505 -18.08 -8.52 -16.43
CA GLN A 505 -18.37 -7.34 -15.63
C GLN A 505 -18.32 -6.09 -16.49
N LEU A 506 -19.47 -5.67 -17.02
CA LEU A 506 -19.58 -4.52 -17.91
C LEU A 506 -19.65 -3.20 -17.11
N ARG A 507 -18.90 -2.20 -17.54
CA ARG A 507 -18.96 -0.83 -17.03
C ARG A 507 -19.13 0.15 -18.19
N ARG A 508 -19.83 1.25 -17.92
CA ARG A 508 -19.87 2.41 -18.82
C ARG A 508 -19.04 3.50 -18.17
N ASN A 509 -18.06 3.98 -18.91
CA ASN A 509 -17.15 5.02 -18.46
C ASN A 509 -17.52 6.30 -19.19
N SER A 510 -18.13 7.23 -18.47
CA SER A 510 -18.43 8.59 -18.95
C SER A 510 -17.61 9.55 -18.11
N ILE A 511 -16.57 10.11 -18.71
CA ILE A 511 -15.55 10.90 -18.01
C ILE A 511 -15.49 12.27 -18.64
N THR A 512 -15.46 13.30 -17.79
CA THR A 512 -15.19 14.68 -18.19
C THR A 512 -14.10 15.22 -17.29
N HIS A 513 -13.04 15.78 -17.87
CA HIS A 513 -11.94 16.39 -17.13
C HIS A 513 -11.36 17.52 -17.95
N LYS A 514 -11.36 18.74 -17.38
CA LYS A 514 -11.03 19.97 -18.11
C LYS A 514 -11.90 20.06 -19.39
N ASP A 515 -11.28 20.29 -20.55
CA ASP A 515 -11.96 20.44 -21.84
C ASP A 515 -12.09 19.11 -22.62
N GLU A 516 -11.78 17.97 -22.00
CA GLU A 516 -11.83 16.65 -22.65
C GLU A 516 -12.95 15.77 -22.07
N SER A 517 -13.58 14.97 -22.96
CA SER A 517 -14.64 14.03 -22.60
C SER A 517 -14.44 12.68 -23.25
N PHE A 518 -14.65 11.61 -22.49
CA PHE A 518 -14.49 10.23 -22.95
C PHE A 518 -15.73 9.42 -22.59
N ASP A 519 -16.34 8.73 -23.58
CA ASP A 519 -17.42 7.77 -23.36
C ASP A 519 -17.06 6.43 -24.02
N PHE A 520 -16.99 5.37 -23.22
CA PHE A 520 -16.80 4.02 -23.71
C PHE A 520 -17.31 2.96 -22.73
N ARG A 521 -17.62 1.77 -23.25
CA ARG A 521 -17.92 0.58 -22.44
C ARG A 521 -16.66 -0.26 -22.24
N SER A 522 -16.45 -0.77 -21.04
CA SER A 522 -15.38 -1.70 -20.71
C SER A 522 -15.91 -2.97 -20.04
N ILE A 523 -15.19 -4.07 -20.21
CA ILE A 523 -15.34 -5.29 -19.42
C ILE A 523 -14.09 -5.42 -18.55
N ARG A 524 -14.28 -5.44 -17.24
CA ARG A 524 -13.22 -5.69 -16.27
C ARG A 524 -12.98 -7.19 -16.13
N VAL A 525 -11.73 -7.60 -16.15
CA VAL A 525 -11.30 -8.99 -15.91
C VAL A 525 -10.18 -9.00 -14.89
N ASP A 526 -10.44 -9.51 -13.68
CA ASP A 526 -9.49 -9.41 -12.56
C ASP A 526 -8.25 -10.31 -12.70
N SER A 527 -8.28 -11.31 -13.59
CA SER A 527 -7.13 -12.17 -13.87
C SER A 527 -7.22 -12.75 -15.29
N PRO A 528 -6.09 -12.93 -16.01
CA PRO A 528 -6.06 -13.62 -17.29
C PRO A 528 -6.53 -15.08 -17.21
N LEU A 529 -6.57 -15.69 -16.02
CA LEU A 529 -7.11 -17.04 -15.83
C LEU A 529 -8.65 -17.09 -15.94
N LEU A 530 -9.31 -15.93 -15.91
CA LEU A 530 -10.78 -15.82 -15.98
C LEU A 530 -11.30 -15.69 -17.40
N LEU A 531 -10.43 -15.69 -18.42
CA LEU A 531 -10.82 -15.62 -19.83
C LEU A 531 -10.32 -16.86 -20.59
N LEU A 532 -10.82 -17.05 -21.80
CA LEU A 532 -10.29 -18.05 -22.73
C LEU A 532 -9.77 -17.36 -23.99
N VAL A 533 -8.56 -17.71 -24.40
CA VAL A 533 -7.96 -17.26 -25.65
C VAL A 533 -7.89 -18.43 -26.60
N ASN A 534 -8.52 -18.29 -27.77
CA ASN A 534 -8.58 -19.33 -28.80
C ASN A 534 -9.07 -20.69 -28.25
N GLY A 535 -10.06 -20.63 -27.35
CA GLY A 535 -10.70 -21.81 -26.73
C GLY A 535 -9.94 -22.44 -25.56
N LYS A 536 -8.83 -21.84 -25.11
CA LYS A 536 -8.01 -22.35 -24.00
C LYS A 536 -7.91 -21.32 -22.87
N ILE A 537 -7.94 -21.82 -21.63
CA ILE A 537 -7.62 -21.01 -20.45
C ILE A 537 -6.11 -20.75 -20.45
N PRO A 538 -5.65 -19.49 -20.27
CA PRO A 538 -4.23 -19.20 -20.09
C PRO A 538 -3.59 -20.00 -18.95
N ASN A 539 -2.29 -20.22 -19.04
CA ASN A 539 -1.56 -20.99 -18.01
C ASN A 539 -1.41 -20.17 -16.71
N ALA A 540 -1.14 -20.86 -15.59
CA ALA A 540 -0.98 -20.19 -14.29
C ALA A 540 0.15 -19.14 -14.26
N GLN A 541 1.20 -19.30 -15.07
CA GLN A 541 2.30 -18.34 -15.20
C GLN A 541 1.89 -17.02 -15.87
N SER A 542 0.69 -16.97 -16.45
CA SER A 542 0.11 -15.77 -17.04
C SER A 542 -0.39 -14.78 -16.00
N GLN A 543 -0.56 -15.19 -14.74
CA GLN A 543 -1.04 -14.35 -13.64
C GLN A 543 0.10 -13.97 -12.70
N ILE A 544 0.13 -12.70 -12.29
CA ILE A 544 0.99 -12.19 -11.21
C ILE A 544 0.12 -11.34 -10.28
N ALA A 545 0.30 -11.47 -8.97
CA ALA A 545 -0.41 -10.62 -8.02
C ALA A 545 0.12 -9.18 -8.11
N ALA A 546 -0.78 -8.21 -8.23
CA ALA A 546 -0.40 -6.80 -8.12
C ALA A 546 0.20 -6.53 -6.72
N SER A 547 1.27 -5.75 -6.66
CA SER A 547 1.93 -5.39 -5.40
C SER A 547 2.05 -3.87 -5.24
N VAL A 548 2.23 -3.43 -4.00
CA VAL A 548 2.54 -2.04 -3.69
C VAL A 548 4.01 -1.95 -3.34
N SER A 549 4.73 -1.13 -4.07
CA SER A 549 6.04 -0.64 -3.70
C SER A 549 5.93 0.76 -3.12
N TYR A 550 6.91 1.13 -2.33
CA TYR A 550 7.07 2.48 -1.81
C TYR A 550 8.33 3.08 -2.42
N LYS A 551 8.23 4.32 -2.85
CA LYS A 551 9.40 5.13 -3.14
C LYS A 551 9.46 6.25 -2.10
N PRO A 552 10.64 6.50 -1.51
CA PRO A 552 10.89 7.78 -0.87
C PRO A 552 10.56 8.87 -1.88
N GLN A 553 9.90 9.94 -1.44
CA GLN A 553 9.82 11.16 -2.22
C GLN A 553 11.21 11.79 -2.11
N SER A 554 12.17 11.28 -2.88
CA SER A 554 13.43 11.97 -3.11
C SER A 554 13.20 12.94 -4.26
N GLU A 555 13.63 14.18 -4.07
CA GLU A 555 13.76 15.16 -5.15
C GLU A 555 14.52 14.60 -6.35
#